data_AF-A0A1F9DH53-F1
#
_entry.id   AF-A0A1F9DH53-F1
#
_cell.length_a   1.000
_cell.length_b   1.000
_cell.length_c   1.000
_cell.angle_alpha   90.00
_cell.angle_beta   90.00
_cell.angle_gamma   90.00
#
_symmetry.space_group_name_H-M   'P 1'
#
loop_
_entity.id
_entity.type
_entity.pdbx_description
1 polymer ?
#
loop_
_entity_poly.entity_id
_entity_poly.type
_entity_poly.pdbx_seq_one_letter_code
_entity_poly.pdbx_strand_id
1 'polypeptide(L)'
;MRISTIRLSSLLTDHAKRRAFHYVDGLTGLRGFAALWVLIYHVWVASTPRRISIGIGSISIDLTPFFSCGWAGVDIFYTLSAFLLTLPFAQAVLEEKKGPPLLHYFYRRILRVFPAYYAQLGILLILAWFGIFGEIPNIGNLLAHLFMAHNISFDYFTSINGIWWTLPVEFSFYLVLPVLALFLQRRRWPILLVVAIMVTISYRYLMFQSIAQKSVEYKVWLLEQLPGHIDQFVFGVLAAYFYVKLRQAETSNPKKGLRPSPRACILFGIIGVIFLIYLLHILFLKYWDGHFLLFIWHGCAGFFIA
;
A
#
# COMPACT_ATOMS: atom_id res chain seq x y z
N MET A 1 -3.54 -51.47 1.45
CA MET A 1 -2.56 -50.37 1.62
C MET A 1 -2.86 -49.09 0.80
N ARG A 2 -3.91 -49.04 -0.05
CA ARG A 2 -4.24 -47.89 -0.93
C ARG A 2 -5.22 -46.86 -0.33
N ILE A 3 -5.90 -47.19 0.77
CA ILE A 3 -6.97 -46.37 1.38
C ILE A 3 -6.40 -45.32 2.35
N SER A 4 -5.25 -45.57 2.98
CA SER A 4 -4.60 -44.63 3.90
C SER A 4 -3.98 -43.43 3.19
N THR A 5 -3.42 -43.61 1.99
CA THR A 5 -2.81 -42.54 1.18
C THR A 5 -3.83 -41.55 0.64
N ILE A 6 -5.03 -42.00 0.26
CA ILE A 6 -6.11 -41.13 -0.22
C ILE A 6 -6.61 -40.23 0.93
N ARG A 7 -6.83 -40.79 2.12
CA ARG A 7 -7.24 -40.05 3.32
C ARG A 7 -6.19 -39.06 3.80
N LEU A 8 -4.90 -39.41 3.69
CA LEU A 8 -3.82 -38.49 4.05
C LEU A 8 -3.72 -37.32 3.06
N SER A 9 -3.88 -37.60 1.76
CA SER A 9 -3.85 -36.55 0.72
C SER A 9 -5.02 -35.57 0.88
N SER A 10 -6.22 -36.04 1.21
CA SER A 10 -7.40 -35.20 1.41
C SER A 10 -7.28 -34.31 2.66
N LEU A 11 -6.76 -34.85 3.76
CA LEU A 11 -6.49 -34.10 4.98
C LEU A 11 -5.39 -33.04 4.79
N LEU A 12 -4.32 -33.36 4.06
CA LEU A 12 -3.26 -32.39 3.72
C LEU A 12 -3.79 -31.26 2.83
N THR A 13 -4.69 -31.55 1.88
CA THR A 13 -5.36 -30.51 1.08
C THR A 13 -6.34 -29.66 1.90
N ASP A 14 -7.06 -30.23 2.86
CA ASP A 14 -8.02 -29.47 3.69
C ASP A 14 -7.29 -28.53 4.65
N HIS A 15 -6.20 -29.00 5.28
CA HIS A 15 -5.33 -28.15 6.09
C HIS A 15 -4.67 -27.03 5.28
N ALA A 16 -4.17 -27.33 4.07
CA ALA A 16 -3.57 -26.31 3.20
C ALA A 16 -4.58 -25.25 2.74
N LYS A 17 -5.82 -25.67 2.45
CA LYS A 17 -6.93 -24.75 2.12
C LYS A 17 -7.30 -23.88 3.31
N ARG A 18 -7.56 -24.45 4.49
CA ARG A 18 -7.88 -23.68 5.72
C ARG A 18 -6.81 -22.65 6.06
N ARG A 19 -5.53 -23.02 5.92
CA ARG A 19 -4.40 -22.11 6.16
C ARG A 19 -4.33 -20.97 5.13
N ALA A 20 -4.69 -21.23 3.87
CA ALA A 20 -4.77 -20.20 2.83
C ALA A 20 -5.96 -19.24 3.07
N PHE A 21 -7.11 -19.76 3.51
CA PHE A 21 -8.27 -18.94 3.90
C PHE A 21 -7.93 -18.01 5.07
N HIS A 22 -7.43 -18.56 6.18
CA HIS A 22 -7.02 -17.74 7.34
C HIS A 22 -5.96 -16.69 7.00
N TYR A 23 -5.08 -16.96 6.04
CA TYR A 23 -4.08 -16.02 5.57
C TYR A 23 -4.72 -14.84 4.81
N VAL A 24 -5.65 -15.10 3.89
CA VAL A 24 -6.37 -14.06 3.16
C VAL A 24 -7.28 -13.25 4.09
N ASP A 25 -7.89 -13.89 5.09
CA ASP A 25 -8.73 -13.23 6.09
C ASP A 25 -7.92 -12.28 6.97
N GLY A 26 -6.74 -12.71 7.44
CA GLY A 26 -5.83 -11.86 8.22
C GLY A 26 -5.38 -10.61 7.46
N LEU A 27 -5.05 -10.75 6.17
CA LEU A 27 -4.70 -9.63 5.30
C LEU A 27 -5.89 -8.70 5.01
N THR A 28 -7.11 -9.24 5.00
CA THR A 28 -8.33 -8.44 4.88
C THR A 28 -8.59 -7.64 6.14
N GLY A 29 -8.38 -8.23 7.32
CA GLY A 29 -8.45 -7.53 8.60
C GLY A 29 -7.45 -6.38 8.71
N LEU A 30 -6.21 -6.58 8.25
CA LEU A 30 -5.18 -5.55 8.27
C LEU A 30 -5.51 -4.37 7.33
N ARG A 31 -6.13 -4.64 6.17
CA ARG A 31 -6.67 -3.59 5.29
C ARG A 31 -7.83 -2.83 5.93
N GLY A 32 -8.75 -3.52 6.61
CA GLY A 32 -9.83 -2.87 7.35
C GLY A 32 -9.30 -1.94 8.43
N PHE A 33 -8.28 -2.38 9.18
CA PHE A 33 -7.57 -1.56 10.14
C PHE A 33 -6.94 -0.32 9.50
N ALA A 34 -6.22 -0.49 8.38
CA ALA A 34 -5.62 0.62 7.65
C ALA A 34 -6.65 1.64 7.15
N ALA A 35 -7.81 1.19 6.63
CA ALA A 35 -8.90 2.08 6.21
C ALA A 35 -9.46 2.87 7.39
N LEU A 36 -9.71 2.20 8.52
CA LEU A 36 -10.20 2.86 9.72
C LEU A 36 -9.20 3.88 10.24
N TRP A 37 -7.91 3.57 10.18
CA TRP A 37 -6.86 4.46 10.63
C TRP A 37 -6.75 5.73 9.79
N VAL A 38 -6.84 5.60 8.46
CA VAL A 38 -6.92 6.74 7.52
C VAL A 38 -8.18 7.57 7.77
N LEU A 39 -9.33 6.92 8.01
CA LEU A 39 -10.56 7.62 8.35
C LEU A 39 -10.42 8.44 9.65
N ILE A 40 -9.87 7.83 10.70
CA ILE A 40 -9.61 8.51 11.98
C ILE A 40 -8.71 9.73 11.77
N TYR A 41 -7.67 9.62 10.93
CA TYR A 41 -6.82 10.75 10.58
C TYR A 41 -7.61 11.89 9.94
N HIS A 42 -8.42 11.61 8.91
CA HIS A 42 -9.21 12.65 8.25
C HIS A 42 -10.25 13.28 9.19
N VAL A 43 -10.90 12.49 10.05
CA VAL A 43 -11.82 13.01 11.06
C VAL A 43 -11.06 13.91 12.06
N TRP A 44 -9.88 13.50 12.51
CA TRP A 44 -9.05 14.30 13.43
C TRP A 44 -8.57 15.62 12.80
N VAL A 45 -8.15 15.60 11.54
CA VAL A 45 -7.78 16.82 10.78
C VAL A 45 -9.00 17.73 10.60
N ALA A 46 -10.16 17.18 10.25
CA ALA A 46 -11.39 17.96 10.05
C ALA A 46 -11.99 18.52 11.35
N SER A 47 -11.75 17.87 12.49
CA SER A 47 -12.38 18.20 13.78
C SER A 47 -11.54 19.15 14.65
N THR A 48 -10.64 19.93 14.04
CA THR A 48 -9.59 20.71 14.71
C THR A 48 -8.59 19.80 15.46
N PRO A 49 -7.38 19.61 14.93
CA PRO A 49 -6.35 18.77 15.55
C PRO A 49 -6.12 19.07 17.03
N ARG A 50 -6.28 18.05 17.89
CA ARG A 50 -6.00 18.14 19.33
C ARG A 50 -4.99 17.09 19.77
N ARG A 51 -4.22 17.43 20.80
CA ARG A 51 -3.34 16.49 21.49
C ARG A 51 -4.18 15.44 22.20
N ILE A 52 -3.81 14.17 22.03
CA ILE A 52 -4.47 13.03 22.65
C ILE A 52 -3.43 12.33 23.51
N SER A 53 -3.64 12.30 24.82
CA SER A 53 -2.72 11.68 25.76
C SER A 53 -3.48 10.90 26.82
N ILE A 54 -2.93 9.76 27.25
CA ILE A 54 -3.45 8.98 28.37
C ILE A 54 -2.47 9.08 29.53
N GLY A 55 -2.98 9.43 30.71
CA GLY A 55 -2.22 9.38 31.95
C GLY A 55 -2.41 8.04 32.64
N ILE A 56 -1.30 7.36 33.00
CA ILE A 56 -1.30 6.18 33.85
C ILE A 56 -0.38 6.47 35.04
N GLY A 57 -0.96 6.85 36.18
CA GLY A 57 -0.20 7.33 37.34
C GLY A 57 0.57 8.61 37.02
N SER A 58 1.90 8.59 37.20
CA SER A 58 2.79 9.73 36.90
C SER A 58 3.28 9.77 35.44
N ILE A 59 2.95 8.77 34.63
CA ILE A 59 3.39 8.68 33.23
C ILE A 59 2.29 9.21 32.33
N SER A 60 2.62 10.15 31.44
CA SER A 60 1.75 10.57 30.34
C SER A 60 2.27 9.97 29.04
N ILE A 61 1.40 9.22 28.35
CA ILE A 61 1.70 8.65 27.03
C ILE A 61 0.98 9.50 25.99
N ASP A 62 1.75 10.06 25.06
CA ASP A 62 1.21 10.83 23.94
C ASP A 62 0.78 9.90 22.82
N LEU A 63 -0.54 9.86 22.55
CA LEU A 63 -1.12 9.07 21.47
C LEU A 63 -1.35 9.88 20.19
N THR A 64 -1.12 11.19 20.22
CA THR A 64 -1.25 12.08 19.05
C THR A 64 -0.53 11.56 17.79
N PRO A 65 0.65 10.90 17.86
CA PRO A 65 1.28 10.32 16.68
C PRO A 65 0.37 9.35 15.90
N PHE A 66 -0.43 8.54 16.60
CA PHE A 66 -1.38 7.61 15.97
C PHE A 66 -2.57 8.32 15.31
N PHE A 67 -2.83 9.58 15.60
CA PHE A 67 -3.85 10.34 14.90
C PHE A 67 -3.22 11.16 13.77
N SER A 68 -2.20 11.95 14.09
CA SER A 68 -1.50 12.84 13.16
C SER A 68 -0.78 12.15 11.99
N CYS A 69 -0.39 10.88 12.14
CA CYS A 69 0.27 10.09 11.10
C CYS A 69 -0.62 8.98 10.54
N GLY A 70 -1.96 9.05 10.69
CA GLY A 70 -2.85 7.98 10.20
C GLY A 70 -2.92 7.85 8.67
N TRP A 71 -2.39 8.83 7.93
CA TRP A 71 -2.12 8.70 6.50
C TRP A 71 -1.13 7.56 6.18
N ALA A 72 -0.29 7.13 7.14
CA ALA A 72 0.55 5.94 7.02
C ALA A 72 -0.26 4.64 6.85
N GLY A 73 -1.58 4.65 7.08
CA GLY A 73 -2.45 3.54 6.69
C GLY A 73 -2.44 3.29 5.18
N VAL A 74 -2.20 4.31 4.35
CA VAL A 74 -2.02 4.16 2.89
C VAL A 74 -0.78 3.30 2.60
N ASP A 75 0.28 3.43 3.40
CA ASP A 75 1.50 2.64 3.22
C ASP A 75 1.24 1.14 3.41
N ILE A 76 0.36 0.80 4.35
CA ILE A 76 -0.12 -0.58 4.56
C ILE A 76 -0.91 -1.05 3.33
N PHE A 77 -1.81 -0.23 2.78
CA PHE A 77 -2.56 -0.57 1.57
C PHE A 77 -1.65 -0.88 0.40
N TYR A 78 -0.71 0.00 0.09
CA TYR A 78 0.18 -0.17 -1.05
C TYR A 78 1.06 -1.39 -0.92
N THR A 79 1.68 -1.60 0.25
CA THR A 79 2.55 -2.76 0.49
C THR A 79 1.76 -4.07 0.42
N LEU A 80 0.57 -4.13 1.03
CA LEU A 80 -0.29 -5.32 0.98
C LEU A 80 -0.89 -5.56 -0.41
N SER A 81 -1.24 -4.51 -1.14
CA SER A 81 -1.68 -4.60 -2.53
C SER A 81 -0.55 -5.16 -3.39
N ALA A 82 0.66 -4.62 -3.31
CA ALA A 82 1.83 -5.16 -4.00
C ALA A 82 2.03 -6.65 -3.70
N PHE A 83 2.00 -7.02 -2.42
CA PHE A 83 2.13 -8.39 -1.98
C PHE A 83 1.07 -9.30 -2.61
N LEU A 84 -0.21 -8.99 -2.43
CA LEU A 84 -1.32 -9.82 -2.89
C LEU A 84 -1.44 -9.87 -4.41
N LEU A 85 -1.14 -8.78 -5.10
CA LEU A 85 -1.14 -8.75 -6.56
C LEU A 85 -0.02 -9.63 -7.13
N THR A 86 1.13 -9.69 -6.45
CA THR A 86 2.33 -10.39 -6.92
C THR A 86 2.26 -11.90 -6.74
N LEU A 87 1.53 -12.41 -5.73
CA LEU A 87 1.44 -13.85 -5.44
C LEU A 87 1.30 -14.77 -6.68
N PRO A 88 0.32 -14.58 -7.60
CA PRO A 88 0.19 -15.44 -8.78
C PRO A 88 1.35 -15.32 -9.76
N PHE A 89 1.97 -14.14 -9.87
CA PHE A 89 3.15 -13.93 -10.72
C PHE A 89 4.39 -14.58 -10.11
N ALA A 90 4.61 -14.43 -8.80
CA ALA A 90 5.71 -15.06 -8.08
C ALA A 90 5.63 -16.59 -8.14
N GLN A 91 4.43 -17.16 -7.99
CA GLN A 91 4.20 -18.60 -8.19
C GLN A 91 4.57 -19.04 -9.59
N ALA A 92 4.08 -18.36 -10.63
CA ALA A 92 4.40 -18.70 -12.01
C ALA A 92 5.91 -18.59 -12.30
N VAL A 93 6.58 -17.55 -11.80
CA VAL A 93 8.03 -17.35 -11.96
C VAL A 93 8.83 -18.47 -11.29
N LEU A 94 8.49 -18.84 -10.06
CA LEU A 94 9.23 -19.86 -9.31
C LEU A 94 8.94 -21.29 -9.76
N GLU A 95 7.75 -21.54 -10.33
CA GLU A 95 7.38 -22.84 -10.89
C GLU A 95 7.74 -22.98 -12.38
N GLU A 96 8.37 -21.96 -12.97
CA GLU A 96 8.72 -21.90 -14.40
C GLU A 96 7.49 -22.12 -15.32
N LYS A 97 6.33 -21.60 -14.90
CA LYS A 97 5.05 -21.69 -15.62
C LYS A 97 4.70 -20.37 -16.30
N LYS A 98 3.77 -20.44 -17.24
CA LYS A 98 3.14 -19.24 -17.82
C LYS A 98 2.46 -18.44 -16.70
N GLY A 99 2.68 -17.13 -16.70
CA GLY A 99 2.03 -16.20 -15.79
C GLY A 99 0.50 -16.16 -15.97
N PRO A 100 -0.23 -15.51 -15.04
CA PRO A 100 -1.66 -15.34 -15.19
C PRO A 100 -1.99 -14.56 -16.48
N PRO A 101 -3.08 -14.89 -17.18
CA PRO A 101 -3.49 -14.18 -18.38
C PRO A 101 -3.79 -12.71 -18.05
N LEU A 102 -3.07 -11.78 -18.71
CA LEU A 102 -3.09 -10.35 -18.37
C LEU A 102 -4.48 -9.73 -18.52
N LEU A 103 -5.23 -10.09 -19.55
CA LEU A 103 -6.59 -9.56 -19.76
C LEU A 103 -7.52 -9.90 -18.59
N HIS A 104 -7.47 -11.15 -18.12
CA HIS A 104 -8.24 -11.60 -16.95
C HIS A 104 -7.77 -10.93 -15.66
N TYR A 105 -6.47 -10.71 -15.52
CA TYR A 105 -5.90 -9.97 -14.41
C TYR A 105 -6.47 -8.54 -14.37
N PHE A 106 -6.37 -7.77 -15.46
CA PHE A 106 -6.85 -6.38 -15.52
C PHE A 106 -8.36 -6.30 -15.31
N TYR A 107 -9.13 -7.17 -15.94
CA TYR A 107 -10.58 -7.21 -15.79
C TYR A 107 -11.02 -7.37 -14.33
N ARG A 108 -10.40 -8.32 -13.59
CA ARG A 108 -10.67 -8.52 -12.17
C ARG A 108 -10.33 -7.30 -11.30
N ARG A 109 -9.33 -6.50 -11.70
CA ARG A 109 -8.96 -5.28 -10.96
C ARG A 109 -9.93 -4.14 -11.23
N ILE A 110 -10.33 -3.96 -12.49
CA ILE A 110 -11.34 -2.96 -12.87
C ILE A 110 -12.64 -3.24 -12.11
N LEU A 111 -13.16 -4.47 -12.16
CA LEU A 111 -14.38 -4.85 -11.44
C LEU A 111 -14.28 -4.75 -9.91
N ARG A 112 -13.06 -4.74 -9.35
CA ARG A 112 -12.86 -4.59 -7.90
C ARG A 112 -12.92 -3.13 -7.46
N VAL A 113 -12.38 -2.21 -8.25
CA VAL A 113 -12.19 -0.80 -7.85
C VAL A 113 -13.31 0.10 -8.39
N PHE A 114 -13.62 -0.03 -9.68
CA PHE A 114 -14.50 0.91 -10.37
C PHE A 114 -15.94 0.95 -9.84
N PRO A 115 -16.59 -0.18 -9.47
CA PRO A 115 -17.97 -0.11 -8.99
C PRO A 115 -18.13 0.72 -7.71
N ALA A 116 -17.24 0.53 -6.72
CA ALA A 116 -17.26 1.30 -5.49
C ALA A 116 -16.88 2.77 -5.75
N TYR A 117 -15.88 3.01 -6.60
CA TYR A 117 -15.46 4.35 -7.00
C TYR A 117 -16.60 5.14 -7.65
N TYR A 118 -17.27 4.57 -8.65
CA TYR A 118 -18.38 5.23 -9.34
C TYR A 118 -19.62 5.39 -8.47
N ALA A 119 -19.89 4.45 -7.56
CA ALA A 119 -20.95 4.63 -6.57
C ALA A 119 -20.69 5.86 -5.69
N GLN A 120 -19.46 6.01 -5.19
CA GLN A 120 -19.08 7.18 -4.40
C GLN A 120 -19.11 8.47 -5.23
N LEU A 121 -18.61 8.44 -6.47
CA LEU A 121 -18.70 9.58 -7.39
C LEU A 121 -20.15 10.02 -7.63
N GLY A 122 -21.06 9.08 -7.88
CA GLY A 122 -22.48 9.38 -8.01
C GLY A 122 -23.04 10.05 -6.75
N ILE A 123 -22.71 9.53 -5.56
CA ILE A 123 -23.12 10.14 -4.29
C ILE A 123 -22.60 11.58 -4.16
N LEU A 124 -21.32 11.82 -4.43
CA LEU A 124 -20.74 13.16 -4.32
C LEU A 124 -21.36 14.14 -5.32
N LEU A 125 -21.64 13.69 -6.55
CA LEU A 125 -22.33 14.51 -7.55
C LEU A 125 -23.77 14.83 -7.13
N ILE A 126 -24.49 13.88 -6.52
CA ILE A 126 -25.83 14.11 -5.97
C ILE A 126 -25.77 15.13 -4.83
N LEU A 127 -24.82 15.00 -3.90
CA LEU A 127 -24.65 15.95 -2.80
C LEU A 127 -24.29 17.36 -3.30
N ALA A 128 -23.44 17.46 -4.31
CA ALA A 128 -23.10 18.73 -4.96
C ALA A 128 -24.31 19.34 -5.68
N TRP A 129 -25.12 18.53 -6.36
CA TRP A 129 -26.35 18.98 -7.02
C TRP A 129 -27.35 19.62 -6.04
N PHE A 130 -27.47 19.06 -4.84
CA PHE A 130 -28.32 19.61 -3.77
C PHE A 130 -27.64 20.71 -2.94
N GLY A 131 -26.40 21.11 -3.27
CA GLY A 131 -25.65 22.12 -2.51
C GLY A 131 -25.28 21.69 -1.09
N ILE A 132 -25.27 20.39 -0.80
CA ILE A 132 -24.97 19.84 0.54
C ILE A 132 -23.46 19.77 0.76
N PHE A 133 -22.70 19.36 -0.26
CA PHE A 133 -21.25 19.17 -0.17
C PHE A 133 -20.59 19.34 -1.54
N GLY A 134 -19.55 20.17 -1.61
CA GLY A 134 -18.80 20.43 -2.84
C GLY A 134 -19.59 21.24 -3.88
N GLU A 135 -18.96 21.48 -5.02
CA GLU A 135 -19.56 22.16 -6.17
C GLU A 135 -19.72 21.19 -7.34
N ILE A 136 -20.65 21.49 -8.26
CA ILE A 136 -20.81 20.70 -9.47
C ILE A 136 -19.54 20.89 -10.33
N PRO A 137 -18.79 19.81 -10.62
CA PRO A 137 -17.56 19.92 -11.39
C PRO A 137 -17.85 20.35 -12.82
N ASN A 138 -16.97 21.17 -13.40
CA ASN A 138 -17.00 21.41 -14.84
C ASN A 138 -16.76 20.11 -15.63
N ILE A 139 -17.02 20.13 -16.94
CA ILE A 139 -16.91 18.94 -17.79
C ILE A 139 -15.49 18.34 -17.80
N GLY A 140 -14.44 19.16 -17.76
CA GLY A 140 -13.05 18.70 -17.72
C GLY A 140 -12.75 17.94 -16.44
N ASN A 141 -13.14 18.51 -15.30
CA ASN A 141 -13.01 17.89 -13.97
C ASN A 141 -13.80 16.57 -13.91
N LEU A 142 -15.05 16.57 -14.41
CA LEU A 142 -15.88 15.36 -14.43
C LEU A 142 -15.24 14.26 -15.28
N LEU A 143 -14.77 14.57 -16.49
CA LEU A 143 -14.10 13.61 -17.35
C LEU A 143 -12.81 13.08 -16.71
N ALA A 144 -12.01 13.94 -16.08
CA ALA A 144 -10.82 13.51 -15.36
C ALA A 144 -11.14 12.49 -14.26
N HIS A 145 -12.24 12.67 -13.53
CA HIS A 145 -12.67 11.70 -12.51
C HIS A 145 -13.27 10.43 -13.12
N LEU A 146 -14.09 10.54 -14.16
CA LEU A 146 -14.65 9.36 -14.85
C LEU A 146 -13.57 8.42 -15.38
N PHE A 147 -12.43 8.95 -15.84
CA PHE A 147 -11.30 8.14 -16.29
C PHE A 147 -10.23 7.88 -15.22
N MET A 148 -10.46 8.29 -13.96
CA MET A 148 -9.49 8.20 -12.86
C MET A 148 -8.13 8.85 -13.21
N ALA A 149 -8.20 9.93 -13.98
CA ALA A 149 -7.10 10.74 -14.50
C ALA A 149 -6.95 12.08 -13.75
N HIS A 150 -7.66 12.25 -12.63
CA HIS A 150 -7.66 13.49 -11.84
C HIS A 150 -6.32 13.83 -11.19
N ASN A 151 -5.37 12.89 -11.12
CA ASN A 151 -4.01 13.18 -10.64
C ASN A 151 -3.12 13.92 -11.67
N ILE A 152 -3.54 14.06 -12.94
CA ILE A 152 -2.69 14.65 -13.99
C ILE A 152 -2.44 16.15 -13.78
N SER A 153 -3.35 16.86 -13.12
CA SER A 153 -3.19 18.28 -12.76
C SER A 153 -3.65 18.53 -11.33
N PHE A 154 -3.07 19.57 -10.71
CA PHE A 154 -3.46 19.98 -9.36
C PHE A 154 -4.93 20.45 -9.29
N ASP A 155 -5.42 21.09 -10.35
CA ASP A 155 -6.80 21.57 -10.43
C ASP A 155 -7.79 20.40 -10.46
N TYR A 156 -7.50 19.35 -11.23
CA TYR A 156 -8.33 18.15 -11.25
C TYR A 156 -8.26 17.41 -9.91
N PHE A 157 -7.07 17.31 -9.31
CA PHE A 157 -6.85 16.65 -8.02
C PHE A 157 -7.73 17.24 -6.91
N THR A 158 -7.88 18.57 -6.85
CA THR A 158 -8.66 19.26 -5.80
C THR A 158 -10.15 19.38 -6.11
N SER A 159 -10.58 19.16 -7.37
CA SER A 159 -11.90 19.59 -7.84
C SER A 159 -13.13 18.85 -7.28
N ILE A 160 -13.00 17.60 -6.82
CA ILE A 160 -14.13 16.84 -6.23
C ILE A 160 -13.74 16.31 -4.86
N ASN A 161 -12.67 15.52 -4.80
CA ASN A 161 -12.22 14.92 -3.56
C ASN A 161 -10.70 14.71 -3.58
N GLY A 162 -9.98 15.61 -2.92
CA GLY A 162 -8.53 15.57 -2.78
C GLY A 162 -7.98 14.36 -2.01
N ILE A 163 -8.82 13.45 -1.48
CA ILE A 163 -8.42 12.21 -0.80
C ILE A 163 -8.30 11.04 -1.80
N TRP A 164 -8.95 11.13 -2.96
CA TRP A 164 -8.98 10.07 -3.99
C TRP A 164 -7.68 9.88 -4.75
N TRP A 165 -6.64 10.66 -4.44
CA TRP A 165 -5.34 10.59 -5.10
C TRP A 165 -4.69 9.21 -5.01
N THR A 166 -5.05 8.42 -4.00
CA THR A 166 -4.53 7.06 -3.80
C THR A 166 -5.01 6.08 -4.85
N LEU A 167 -6.19 6.30 -5.44
CA LEU A 167 -6.81 5.36 -6.39
C LEU A 167 -6.10 5.33 -7.76
N PRO A 168 -5.77 6.47 -8.42
CA PRO A 168 -4.95 6.45 -9.63
C PRO A 168 -3.57 5.82 -9.42
N VAL A 169 -2.97 6.04 -8.24
CA VAL A 169 -1.67 5.44 -7.88
C VAL A 169 -1.81 3.92 -7.75
N GLU A 170 -2.84 3.44 -7.06
CA GLU A 170 -3.13 2.01 -6.97
C GLU A 170 -3.42 1.39 -8.35
N PHE A 171 -4.16 2.09 -9.21
CA PHE A 171 -4.40 1.63 -10.58
C PHE A 171 -3.10 1.54 -11.38
N SER A 172 -2.19 2.51 -11.21
CA SER A 172 -0.86 2.51 -11.82
C SER A 172 -0.01 1.31 -11.37
N PHE A 173 -0.16 0.87 -10.11
CA PHE A 173 0.46 -0.37 -9.64
C PHE A 173 -0.03 -1.61 -10.40
N TYR A 174 -1.31 -1.66 -10.75
CA TYR A 174 -1.86 -2.77 -11.51
C TYR A 174 -1.23 -2.82 -12.92
N LEU A 175 -0.98 -1.67 -13.52
CA LEU A 175 -0.37 -1.54 -14.84
C LEU A 175 1.12 -1.92 -14.83
N VAL A 176 1.88 -1.48 -13.81
CA VAL A 176 3.33 -1.69 -13.76
C VAL A 176 3.72 -3.11 -13.33
N LEU A 177 2.89 -3.77 -12.52
CA LEU A 177 3.25 -5.05 -11.91
C LEU A 177 3.64 -6.16 -12.92
N PRO A 178 2.93 -6.39 -14.03
CA PRO A 178 3.33 -7.38 -15.02
C PRO A 178 4.76 -7.16 -15.55
N VAL A 179 5.18 -5.89 -15.69
CA VAL A 179 6.53 -5.53 -16.11
C VAL A 179 7.53 -5.82 -15.00
N LEU A 180 7.24 -5.42 -13.75
CA LEU A 180 8.12 -5.71 -12.60
C LEU A 180 8.30 -7.21 -12.38
N ALA A 181 7.25 -8.01 -12.62
CA ALA A 181 7.29 -9.46 -12.47
C ALA A 181 8.32 -10.13 -13.40
N LEU A 182 8.67 -9.52 -14.54
CA LEU A 182 9.72 -10.02 -15.44
C LEU A 182 11.11 -9.99 -14.78
N PHE A 183 11.32 -9.05 -13.85
CA PHE A 183 12.58 -8.89 -13.10
C PHE A 183 12.67 -9.76 -11.85
N LEU A 184 11.60 -10.46 -11.48
CA LEU A 184 11.65 -11.48 -10.42
C LEU A 184 12.38 -12.74 -10.88
N GLN A 185 12.43 -12.98 -12.20
CA GLN A 185 13.17 -14.08 -12.80
C GLN A 185 14.69 -13.85 -12.66
N ARG A 186 15.47 -14.94 -12.62
CA ARG A 186 16.95 -14.92 -12.76
C ARG A 186 17.73 -14.14 -11.68
N ARG A 187 17.24 -14.10 -10.44
CA ARG A 187 17.93 -13.42 -9.31
C ARG A 187 18.18 -11.91 -9.52
N ARG A 188 17.42 -11.25 -10.39
CA ARG A 188 17.53 -9.80 -10.67
C ARG A 188 16.80 -8.92 -9.64
N TRP A 189 16.19 -9.52 -8.63
CA TRP A 189 15.48 -8.80 -7.57
C TRP A 189 16.32 -7.72 -6.84
N PRO A 190 17.65 -7.84 -6.63
CA PRO A 190 18.41 -6.75 -6.02
C PRO A 190 18.50 -5.53 -6.94
N ILE A 191 18.62 -5.76 -8.25
CA ILE A 191 18.64 -4.68 -9.25
C ILE A 191 17.28 -3.99 -9.25
N LEU A 192 16.18 -4.75 -9.24
CA LEU A 192 14.83 -4.20 -9.14
C LEU A 192 14.68 -3.31 -7.90
N LEU A 193 15.16 -3.76 -6.74
CA LEU A 193 15.11 -2.99 -5.49
C LEU A 193 15.92 -1.70 -5.57
N VAL A 194 17.18 -1.79 -6.00
CA VAL A 194 18.07 -0.62 -6.11
C VAL A 194 17.51 0.39 -7.09
N VAL A 195 17.04 -0.06 -8.26
CA VAL A 195 16.43 0.83 -9.26
C VAL A 195 15.18 1.49 -8.69
N ALA A 196 14.31 0.76 -8.00
CA ALA A 196 13.10 1.33 -7.41
C ALA A 196 13.42 2.41 -6.36
N ILE A 197 14.37 2.14 -5.46
CA ILE A 197 14.84 3.12 -4.45
C ILE A 197 15.43 4.36 -5.15
N MET A 198 16.28 4.16 -6.16
CA MET A 198 16.88 5.27 -6.90
C MET A 198 15.82 6.11 -7.64
N VAL A 199 14.81 5.47 -8.24
CA VAL A 199 13.70 6.17 -8.90
C VAL A 199 12.89 6.97 -7.88
N THR A 200 12.50 6.39 -6.74
CA THR A 200 11.75 7.10 -5.70
C THR A 200 12.52 8.31 -5.19
N ILE A 201 13.78 8.12 -4.77
CA ILE A 201 14.59 9.20 -4.21
C ILE A 201 14.82 10.29 -5.25
N SER A 202 15.20 9.92 -6.48
CA SER A 202 15.47 10.89 -7.56
C SER A 202 14.21 11.66 -7.93
N TYR A 203 13.07 10.98 -8.09
CA TYR A 203 11.80 11.63 -8.39
C TYR A 203 11.41 12.63 -7.30
N ARG A 204 11.38 12.18 -6.03
CA ARG A 204 10.96 13.03 -4.92
C ARG A 204 11.90 14.21 -4.74
N TYR A 205 13.22 13.99 -4.86
CA TYR A 205 14.22 15.06 -4.78
C TYR A 205 14.07 16.08 -5.91
N LEU A 206 14.02 15.63 -7.16
CA LEU A 206 13.92 16.52 -8.33
C LEU A 206 12.61 17.31 -8.33
N MET A 207 11.48 16.66 -8.01
CA MET A 207 10.20 17.36 -7.92
C MET A 207 10.21 18.36 -6.77
N PHE A 208 10.72 17.98 -5.59
CA PHE A 208 10.76 18.87 -4.42
C PHE A 208 11.48 20.20 -4.71
N GLN A 209 12.56 20.20 -5.51
CA GLN A 209 13.24 21.45 -5.89
C GLN A 209 12.30 22.48 -6.53
N SER A 210 11.31 22.02 -7.31
CA SER A 210 10.34 22.88 -7.99
C SER A 210 9.16 23.32 -7.12
N ILE A 211 8.91 22.62 -6.00
CA ILE A 211 7.72 22.81 -5.15
C ILE A 211 8.04 23.07 -3.67
N ALA A 212 9.30 23.32 -3.32
CA ALA A 212 9.74 23.45 -1.93
C ALA A 212 8.93 24.50 -1.13
N GLN A 213 8.57 25.61 -1.79
CA GLN A 213 7.80 26.72 -1.21
C GLN A 213 6.27 26.59 -1.42
N LYS A 214 5.79 25.49 -2.02
CA LYS A 214 4.35 25.26 -2.23
C LYS A 214 3.70 24.69 -0.96
N SER A 215 2.37 24.72 -0.93
CA SER A 215 1.58 24.14 0.16
C SER A 215 1.83 22.64 0.30
N VAL A 216 1.57 22.09 1.49
CA VAL A 216 1.65 20.64 1.75
C VAL A 216 0.76 19.86 0.79
N GLU A 217 -0.44 20.36 0.50
CA GLU A 217 -1.37 19.73 -0.44
C GLU A 217 -0.79 19.61 -1.86
N TYR A 218 -0.11 20.66 -2.36
CA TYR A 218 0.56 20.62 -3.65
C TYR A 218 1.75 19.64 -3.64
N LYS A 219 2.47 19.57 -2.51
CA LYS A 219 3.55 18.59 -2.31
C LYS A 219 2.99 17.16 -2.31
N VAL A 220 1.87 16.91 -1.64
CA VAL A 220 1.16 15.62 -1.65
C VAL A 220 0.78 15.25 -3.08
N TRP A 221 0.11 16.15 -3.81
CA TRP A 221 -0.27 15.89 -5.20
C TRP A 221 0.92 15.46 -6.06
N LEU A 222 2.05 16.17 -6.00
CA LEU A 222 3.16 15.89 -6.91
C LEU A 222 4.06 14.75 -6.42
N LEU A 223 4.36 14.67 -5.12
CA LEU A 223 5.32 13.69 -4.59
C LEU A 223 4.72 12.30 -4.43
N GLU A 224 3.41 12.19 -4.22
CA GLU A 224 2.72 10.93 -3.92
C GLU A 224 2.18 10.22 -5.20
N GLN A 225 2.84 10.47 -6.34
CA GLN A 225 2.58 9.77 -7.61
C GLN A 225 3.32 8.43 -7.66
N LEU A 226 3.02 7.59 -8.66
CA LEU A 226 3.65 6.26 -8.84
C LEU A 226 5.18 6.26 -8.63
N PRO A 227 5.97 7.16 -9.23
CA PRO A 227 7.42 7.13 -9.05
C PRO A 227 7.85 7.39 -7.60
N GLY A 228 7.05 8.13 -6.81
CA GLY A 228 7.30 8.40 -5.40
C GLY A 228 7.00 7.25 -4.44
N HIS A 229 6.39 6.16 -4.93
CA HIS A 229 6.04 4.97 -4.13
C HIS A 229 6.56 3.65 -4.72
N ILE A 230 7.36 3.70 -5.78
CA ILE A 230 7.72 2.48 -6.52
C ILE A 230 8.62 1.55 -5.68
N ASP A 231 9.48 2.11 -4.84
CA ASP A 231 10.30 1.39 -3.85
C ASP A 231 9.46 0.63 -2.83
N GLN A 232 8.48 1.30 -2.21
CA GLN A 232 7.51 0.70 -1.31
C GLN A 232 6.74 -0.44 -1.97
N PHE A 233 6.25 -0.19 -3.18
CA PHE A 233 5.55 -1.20 -3.97
C PHE A 233 6.47 -2.41 -4.18
N VAL A 234 7.73 -2.18 -4.57
CA VAL A 234 8.72 -3.25 -4.77
C VAL A 234 9.01 -4.01 -3.47
N PHE A 235 9.06 -3.40 -2.30
CA PHE A 235 9.17 -4.14 -1.03
C PHE A 235 8.05 -5.17 -0.87
N GLY A 236 6.79 -4.79 -1.14
CA GLY A 236 5.68 -5.73 -1.11
C GLY A 236 5.73 -6.81 -2.20
N VAL A 237 6.20 -6.46 -3.42
CA VAL A 237 6.48 -7.44 -4.50
C VAL A 237 7.51 -8.48 -4.04
N LEU A 238 8.61 -8.03 -3.43
CA LEU A 238 9.68 -8.90 -2.95
C LEU A 238 9.24 -9.77 -1.77
N ALA A 239 8.46 -9.22 -0.85
CA ALA A 239 7.86 -9.98 0.23
C ALA A 239 7.02 -11.15 -0.29
N ALA A 240 6.19 -10.92 -1.32
CA ALA A 240 5.43 -11.99 -1.97
C ALA A 240 6.32 -13.03 -2.65
N TYR A 241 7.36 -12.59 -3.37
CA TYR A 241 8.31 -13.49 -4.02
C TYR A 241 9.03 -14.39 -3.01
N PHE A 242 9.58 -13.81 -1.92
CA PHE A 242 10.27 -14.58 -0.89
C PHE A 242 9.31 -15.45 -0.08
N TYR A 243 8.08 -15.00 0.17
CA TYR A 243 7.04 -15.81 0.80
C TYR A 243 6.77 -17.09 0.01
N VAL A 244 6.56 -16.99 -1.31
CA VAL A 244 6.32 -18.16 -2.18
C VAL A 244 7.57 -19.06 -2.21
N LYS A 245 8.76 -18.47 -2.36
CA LYS A 245 10.03 -19.21 -2.40
C LYS A 245 10.28 -20.00 -1.11
N LEU A 246 10.06 -19.38 0.05
CA LEU A 246 10.20 -20.04 1.35
C LEU A 246 9.17 -21.16 1.50
N ARG A 247 7.91 -20.93 1.10
CA ARG A 247 6.86 -21.94 1.19
C ARG A 247 7.17 -23.18 0.32
N GLN A 248 7.68 -22.98 -0.89
CA GLN A 248 8.11 -24.09 -1.76
C GLN A 248 9.31 -24.86 -1.18
N ALA A 249 10.28 -24.16 -0.60
CA ALA A 249 11.42 -24.80 0.08
C ALA A 249 10.98 -25.65 1.30
N GLU A 250 9.92 -25.23 2.00
CA GLU A 250 9.35 -25.99 3.12
C GLU A 250 8.73 -27.30 2.66
N THR A 251 7.99 -27.25 1.55
CA THR A 251 7.35 -28.43 0.98
C THR A 251 8.36 -29.44 0.43
N SER A 252 9.54 -28.98 -0.02
CA SER A 252 10.58 -29.86 -0.58
C SER A 252 11.55 -30.41 0.47
N ASN A 253 11.90 -29.64 1.51
CA ASN A 253 12.76 -30.14 2.60
C ASN A 253 12.48 -29.46 3.96
N PRO A 254 11.63 -30.06 4.82
CA PRO A 254 11.21 -29.46 6.09
C PRO A 254 12.34 -29.25 7.10
N LYS A 255 13.48 -29.93 6.95
CA LYS A 255 14.54 -29.99 7.98
C LYS A 255 15.65 -28.94 7.80
N LYS A 256 15.61 -28.11 6.75
CA LYS A 256 16.79 -27.32 6.31
C LYS A 256 16.70 -25.79 6.44
N GLY A 257 15.70 -25.23 7.11
CA GLY A 257 15.52 -23.77 7.15
C GLY A 257 15.78 -23.14 8.52
N LEU A 258 16.91 -22.44 8.69
CA LEU A 258 17.02 -21.40 9.72
C LEU A 258 16.11 -20.24 9.28
N ARG A 259 14.87 -20.22 9.78
CA ARG A 259 13.92 -19.15 9.50
C ARG A 259 13.90 -18.17 10.66
N PRO A 260 13.84 -16.85 10.40
CA PRO A 260 13.48 -15.93 11.45
C PRO A 260 12.10 -16.32 11.99
N SER A 261 11.96 -16.27 13.31
CA SER A 261 10.69 -16.60 13.98
C SER A 261 9.59 -15.69 13.41
N PRO A 262 8.45 -16.22 12.94
CA PRO A 262 7.35 -15.39 12.43
C PRO A 262 6.91 -14.32 13.44
N ARG A 263 6.92 -14.65 14.73
CA ARG A 263 6.62 -13.70 15.81
C ARG A 263 7.66 -12.59 15.91
N ALA A 264 8.94 -12.90 15.72
CA ALA A 264 10.01 -11.91 15.75
C ALA A 264 9.91 -10.96 14.55
N CYS A 265 9.60 -11.46 13.35
CA CYS A 265 9.36 -10.61 12.17
C CYS A 265 8.17 -9.66 12.38
N ILE A 266 7.05 -10.18 12.88
CA ILE A 266 5.86 -9.36 13.17
C ILE A 266 6.19 -8.28 14.21
N LEU A 267 6.87 -8.66 15.30
CA LEU A 267 7.25 -7.71 16.35
C LEU A 267 8.21 -6.64 15.81
N PHE A 268 9.20 -7.04 15.01
CA PHE A 268 10.13 -6.12 14.36
C PHE A 268 9.41 -5.12 13.45
N GLY A 269 8.47 -5.60 12.62
CA GLY A 269 7.66 -4.74 11.75
C GLY A 269 6.80 -3.76 12.54
N ILE A 270 6.10 -4.23 13.59
CA ILE A 270 5.27 -3.38 14.46
C ILE A 270 6.12 -2.31 15.16
N ILE A 271 7.26 -2.70 15.75
CA ILE A 271 8.16 -1.76 16.43
C ILE A 271 8.70 -0.73 15.43
N GLY A 272 9.09 -1.16 14.22
CA GLY A 272 9.57 -0.28 13.17
C GLY A 272 8.54 0.73 12.71
N VAL A 273 7.30 0.29 12.45
CA VAL A 273 6.19 1.17 12.08
C VAL A 273 5.86 2.17 13.20
N ILE A 274 5.79 1.72 14.45
CA ILE A 274 5.57 2.62 15.60
C ILE A 274 6.71 3.64 15.71
N PHE A 275 7.96 3.19 15.60
CA PHE A 275 9.12 4.08 15.60
C PHE A 275 9.04 5.13 14.50
N LEU A 276 8.72 4.72 13.26
CA LEU A 276 8.57 5.65 12.14
C LEU A 276 7.45 6.67 12.38
N ILE A 277 6.29 6.26 12.89
CA ILE A 277 5.18 7.17 13.23
C ILE A 277 5.61 8.23 14.25
N TYR A 278 6.28 7.82 15.33
CA TYR A 278 6.77 8.76 16.34
C TYR A 278 7.85 9.68 15.79
N LEU A 279 8.78 9.13 15.00
CA LEU A 279 9.84 9.90 14.35
C LEU A 279 9.24 10.97 13.42
N LEU A 280 8.27 10.60 12.59
CA LEU A 280 7.57 11.51 11.71
C LEU A 280 6.77 12.57 12.48
N HIS A 281 6.09 12.19 13.56
CA HIS A 281 5.36 13.14 14.39
C HIS A 281 6.29 14.23 14.95
N ILE A 282 7.46 13.85 15.45
CA ILE A 282 8.48 14.80 15.96
C ILE A 282 9.02 15.68 14.82
N LEU A 283 9.18 15.11 13.64
CA LEU A 283 9.78 15.78 12.49
C LEU A 283 8.76 16.40 11.54
N PHE A 284 7.47 16.44 11.89
CA PHE A 284 6.39 16.67 10.91
C PHE A 284 6.57 17.98 10.11
N LEU A 285 6.92 19.08 10.77
CA LEU A 285 7.19 20.34 10.08
C LEU A 285 8.44 20.25 9.19
N LYS A 286 9.53 19.72 9.73
CA LYS A 286 10.79 19.53 9.00
C LYS A 286 10.63 18.58 7.81
N TYR A 287 9.77 17.58 7.92
CA TYR A 287 9.45 16.62 6.86
C TYR A 287 9.00 17.35 5.60
N TRP A 288 8.01 18.24 5.72
CA TRP A 288 7.51 19.01 4.57
C TRP A 288 8.46 20.11 4.11
N ASP A 289 9.45 20.49 4.93
CA ASP A 289 10.53 21.43 4.61
C ASP A 289 11.75 20.76 3.96
N GLY A 290 11.62 19.50 3.51
CA GLY A 290 12.68 18.81 2.75
C GLY A 290 13.67 18.02 3.61
N HIS A 291 13.29 17.67 4.84
CA HIS A 291 14.07 16.74 5.65
C HIS A 291 14.25 15.39 4.95
N PHE A 292 15.37 14.70 5.21
CA PHE A 292 15.74 13.46 4.49
C PHE A 292 14.63 12.40 4.46
N LEU A 293 13.84 12.32 5.53
CA LEU A 293 12.73 11.38 5.67
C LEU A 293 11.67 11.56 4.58
N LEU A 294 11.48 12.78 4.05
CA LEU A 294 10.60 13.06 2.92
C LEU A 294 10.91 12.18 1.71
N PHE A 295 12.19 11.87 1.48
CA PHE A 295 12.64 11.14 0.28
C PHE A 295 12.65 9.63 0.46
N ILE A 296 12.66 9.12 1.70
CA ILE A 296 12.84 7.70 1.99
C ILE A 296 11.70 7.08 2.82
N TRP A 297 10.73 7.89 3.28
CA TRP A 297 9.65 7.45 4.17
C TRP A 297 8.95 6.18 3.66
N HIS A 298 8.44 6.21 2.44
CA HIS A 298 7.65 5.10 1.89
C HIS A 298 8.47 3.82 1.74
N GLY A 299 9.74 3.92 1.34
CA GLY A 299 10.65 2.78 1.32
C GLY A 299 10.88 2.19 2.71
N CYS A 300 11.11 3.03 3.73
CA CYS A 300 11.26 2.58 5.11
C CYS A 300 9.97 1.94 5.65
N ALA A 301 8.81 2.57 5.41
CA ALA A 301 7.51 2.04 5.81
C ALA A 301 7.23 0.71 5.12
N GLY A 302 7.43 0.63 3.80
CA GLY A 302 7.29 -0.58 3.01
C GLY A 302 8.17 -1.72 3.50
N PHE A 303 9.42 -1.43 3.89
CA PHE A 303 10.33 -2.42 4.46
C PHE A 303 9.84 -3.01 5.78
N PHE A 304 9.33 -2.20 6.71
CA PHE A 304 8.82 -2.71 7.99
C PHE A 304 7.46 -3.40 7.88
N ILE A 305 6.64 -3.02 6.88
CA ILE A 305 5.35 -3.64 6.62
C ILE A 305 5.50 -5.00 5.89
N ALA A 306 6.52 -5.12 5.03
CA ALA A 306 6.84 -6.30 4.22
C ALA A 306 7.37 -7.50 5.03
#